data_AF-A0A922M3I9-F1
#
_entry.id   AF-A0A922M3I9-F1
#
_cell.length_a   1.000
_cell.length_b   1.000
_cell.length_c   1.000
_cell.angle_alpha   90.00
_cell.angle_beta   90.00
_cell.angle_gamma   90.00
#
_symmetry.space_group_name_H-M   'P 1'
#
loop_
_entity.id
_entity.type
_entity.pdbx_description
1 polymer ?
#
loop_
_entity_poly.entity_id
_entity_poly.type
_entity_poly.pdbx_seq_one_letter_code
_entity_poly.pdbx_strand_id
1 'polypeptide(L)'
;MQHPTNSSTRLKWTDDINEAIIREYFKITHVETNKTAYRKQLHTTITQQFPIIAHVSEQRIADQRRVILNNRLVSDDRLEQIKREVRDYLSTQSIQNTQRDTTILNTSNPGGNASMDTGTTSQDETINTILVDETLDTKIQKTFEEIYYKYLSTDPSNRPFIPKQKTSKRFAHIISYLNNKILPKYGTKDDDFLKTHALVYCAAHTAALCNGSKIKDHSQTPSSTQTYRRYER
;
A
#
# COMPACT_ATOMS: atom_id res chain seq x y z
N MET A 1 34.86 29.94 16.57
CA MET A 1 34.40 28.59 16.96
C MET A 1 33.57 28.04 15.83
N GLN A 2 34.02 26.95 15.20
CA GLN A 2 33.36 26.34 14.03
C GLN A 2 32.23 25.43 14.52
N HIS A 3 31.00 25.67 14.05
CA HIS A 3 29.90 24.72 14.20
C HIS A 3 30.14 23.52 13.27
N PRO A 4 29.94 22.27 13.75
CA PRO A 4 30.07 21.10 12.88
C PRO A 4 28.87 21.08 11.94
N THR A 5 29.16 21.13 10.63
CA THR A 5 28.18 20.88 9.57
C THR A 5 27.85 19.39 9.57
N ASN A 6 26.81 19.02 10.31
CA ASN A 6 26.16 17.72 10.17
C ASN A 6 25.54 17.66 8.77
N SER A 7 26.34 17.26 7.79
CA SER A 7 25.85 16.90 6.46
C SER A 7 24.91 15.71 6.66
N SER A 8 23.61 16.00 6.59
CA SER A 8 22.54 15.00 6.61
C SER A 8 22.71 14.11 5.38
N THR A 9 23.56 13.11 5.52
CA THR A 9 23.86 12.15 4.48
C THR A 9 22.59 11.32 4.34
N ARG A 10 21.97 11.38 3.16
CA ARG A 10 20.71 10.69 2.90
C ARG A 10 20.86 9.22 3.29
N LEU A 11 20.03 8.76 4.22
CA LEU A 11 20.10 7.40 4.74
C LEU A 11 20.08 6.39 3.59
N LYS A 12 21.11 5.53 3.56
CA LYS A 12 21.22 4.44 2.60
C LYS A 12 20.58 3.20 3.19
N TRP A 13 19.49 2.75 2.58
CA TRP A 13 18.86 1.46 2.89
C TRP A 13 19.71 0.35 2.29
N THR A 14 20.54 -0.27 3.11
CA THR A 14 21.35 -1.42 2.70
C THR A 14 20.50 -2.69 2.63
N ASP A 15 21.00 -3.70 1.94
CA ASP A 15 20.32 -5.00 1.81
C ASP A 15 20.11 -5.64 3.19
N ASP A 16 21.09 -5.53 4.10
CA ASP A 16 20.98 -6.01 5.48
C ASP A 16 19.81 -5.36 6.24
N ILE A 17 19.61 -4.04 6.08
CA ILE A 17 18.50 -3.33 6.72
C ILE A 17 17.18 -3.77 6.08
N ASN A 18 17.14 -3.93 4.76
CA ASN A 18 15.94 -4.37 4.05
C ASN A 18 15.54 -5.79 4.47
N GLU A 19 16.49 -6.72 4.55
CA GLU A 19 16.26 -8.09 5.02
C GLU A 19 15.78 -8.11 6.47
N ALA A 20 16.40 -7.31 7.35
CA ALA A 20 15.99 -7.23 8.74
C ALA A 20 14.56 -6.70 8.90
N ILE A 21 14.20 -5.63 8.16
CA ILE A 21 12.83 -5.08 8.15
C ILE A 21 11.81 -6.16 7.77
N ILE A 22 12.09 -6.95 6.73
CA ILE A 22 11.18 -8.00 6.27
C ILE A 22 11.11 -9.17 7.26
N ARG A 23 12.26 -9.62 7.77
CA ARG A 23 12.33 -10.69 8.77
C ARG A 23 11.53 -10.35 10.01
N GLU A 24 11.70 -9.14 10.52
CA GLU A 24 11.02 -8.68 11.74
C GLU A 24 9.54 -8.42 11.49
N TYR A 25 9.19 -7.90 10.31
CA TYR A 25 7.80 -7.80 9.88
C TYR A 25 7.10 -9.16 9.88
N PHE A 26 7.71 -10.21 9.33
CA PHE A 26 7.10 -11.54 9.34
C PHE A 26 7.02 -12.15 10.73
N LYS A 27 7.98 -11.89 11.62
CA LYS A 27 7.89 -12.33 13.02
C LYS A 27 6.70 -11.69 13.74
N ILE A 28 6.59 -10.37 13.69
CA ILE A 28 5.54 -9.61 14.40
C ILE A 28 4.17 -9.98 13.84
N THR A 29 4.05 -10.04 12.51
CA THR A 29 2.76 -10.33 11.85
C THR A 29 2.40 -11.80 11.85
N HIS A 30 3.24 -12.69 12.41
CA HIS A 30 3.05 -14.14 12.35
C HIS A 30 2.84 -14.62 10.92
N VAL A 31 3.79 -14.27 10.05
CA VAL A 31 3.73 -14.52 8.61
C VAL A 31 2.44 -13.93 8.02
N GLU A 32 2.22 -12.64 8.23
CA GLU A 32 1.09 -11.88 7.67
C GLU A 32 -0.32 -12.24 8.18
N THR A 33 -0.42 -13.03 9.25
CA THR A 33 -1.70 -13.38 9.91
C THR A 33 -2.31 -12.20 10.67
N ASN A 34 -1.49 -11.37 11.33
CA ASN A 34 -1.94 -10.19 12.05
C ASN A 34 -1.24 -8.93 11.51
N LYS A 35 -1.91 -8.21 10.61
CA LYS A 35 -1.40 -6.99 9.95
C LYS A 35 -1.77 -5.69 10.66
N THR A 36 -2.45 -5.73 11.81
CA THR A 36 -2.87 -4.53 12.54
C THR A 36 -1.81 -4.14 13.59
N ALA A 37 -1.62 -2.84 13.82
CA ALA A 37 -0.72 -2.27 14.84
C ALA A 37 0.77 -2.70 14.84
N TYR A 38 1.28 -3.42 13.83
CA TYR A 38 2.68 -3.89 13.79
C TYR A 38 3.75 -2.78 13.69
N ARG A 39 3.38 -1.59 13.20
CA ARG A 39 4.35 -0.54 12.81
C ARG A 39 5.22 -0.08 13.98
N LYS A 40 4.60 0.10 15.16
CA LYS A 40 5.30 0.51 16.37
C LYS A 40 6.29 -0.55 16.84
N GLN A 41 5.87 -1.82 16.88
CA GLN A 41 6.74 -2.93 17.26
C GLN A 41 7.91 -3.10 16.27
N LEU A 42 7.61 -3.02 14.97
CA LEU A 42 8.61 -3.10 13.91
C LEU A 42 9.64 -1.98 14.03
N HIS A 43 9.20 -0.75 14.29
CA HIS A 43 10.10 0.38 14.51
C HIS A 43 10.99 0.17 15.72
N THR A 44 10.44 -0.22 16.86
CA THR A 44 11.21 -0.48 18.08
C THR A 44 12.30 -1.52 17.84
N THR A 45 11.97 -2.68 17.27
CA THR A 45 12.97 -3.75 17.08
C THR A 45 14.04 -3.34 16.07
N ILE A 46 13.66 -2.67 14.98
CA ILE A 46 14.60 -2.28 13.92
C ILE A 46 15.54 -1.17 14.37
N THR A 47 15.05 -0.20 15.14
CA THR A 47 15.90 0.87 15.68
C THR A 47 16.86 0.38 16.77
N GLN A 48 16.48 -0.67 17.52
CA GLN A 48 17.38 -1.38 18.42
C GLN A 48 18.48 -2.14 17.65
N GLN A 49 18.13 -2.82 16.56
CA GLN A 49 19.08 -3.60 15.77
C GLN A 49 20.02 -2.72 14.92
N PHE A 50 19.52 -1.57 14.43
CA PHE A 50 20.29 -0.63 13.62
C PHE A 50 20.16 0.80 14.19
N PRO A 51 21.01 1.20 15.16
CA PRO A 51 20.93 2.53 15.77
C PRO A 51 21.12 3.69 14.77
N ILE A 52 21.78 3.43 13.64
CA ILE A 52 21.98 4.41 12.55
C ILE A 52 20.63 4.94 12.01
N ILE A 53 19.57 4.13 12.07
CA ILE A 53 18.24 4.48 11.56
C ILE A 53 17.25 4.84 12.68
N ALA A 54 17.72 5.03 13.91
CA ALA A 54 16.88 5.39 15.05
C ALA A 54 16.10 6.70 14.86
N HIS A 55 16.61 7.61 14.04
CA HIS A 55 15.97 8.89 13.70
C HIS A 55 14.79 8.75 12.70
N VAL A 56 14.58 7.57 12.13
CA VAL A 56 13.54 7.32 11.13
C VAL A 56 12.19 7.09 11.80
N SER A 57 11.11 7.64 11.25
CA SER A 57 9.76 7.45 11.80
C SER A 57 9.18 6.06 11.52
N GLU A 58 8.22 5.62 12.35
CA GLU A 58 7.46 4.37 12.15
C GLU A 58 6.86 4.28 10.74
N GLN A 59 6.28 5.40 10.29
CA GLN A 59 5.67 5.53 8.96
C GLN A 59 6.71 5.28 7.86
N ARG A 60 7.93 5.81 8.03
CA ARG A 60 8.98 5.68 7.03
C ARG A 60 9.53 4.25 6.95
N ILE A 61 9.59 3.52 8.06
CA ILE A 61 9.92 2.08 8.05
C ILE A 61 8.81 1.25 7.38
N ALA A 62 7.54 1.57 7.66
CA ALA A 62 6.42 0.89 7.00
C ALA A 62 6.40 1.15 5.48
N ASP A 63 6.70 2.37 5.06
CA ASP A 63 6.84 2.71 3.64
C ASP A 63 8.04 2.00 3.01
N GLN A 64 9.15 1.87 3.73
CA GLN A 64 10.31 1.12 3.26
C GLN A 64 9.98 -0.38 3.07
N ARG A 65 9.24 -1.00 3.99
CA ARG A 65 8.72 -2.38 3.81
C ARG A 65 7.94 -2.52 2.50
N ARG A 66 7.05 -1.56 2.19
CA ARG A 66 6.28 -1.57 0.94
C ARG A 66 7.21 -1.46 -0.28
N VAL A 67 8.21 -0.58 -0.22
CA VAL A 67 9.20 -0.42 -1.29
C VAL A 67 9.99 -1.70 -1.51
N ILE A 68 10.40 -2.39 -0.44
CA ILE A 68 11.16 -3.64 -0.52
C ILE A 68 10.38 -4.71 -1.30
N LEU A 69 9.11 -4.91 -0.96
CA LEU A 69 8.27 -5.92 -1.62
C LEU A 69 7.88 -5.51 -3.04
N ASN A 70 7.50 -4.25 -3.25
CA ASN A 70 7.05 -3.79 -4.57
C ASN A 70 8.18 -3.77 -5.60
N ASN A 71 9.40 -3.46 -5.18
CA ASN A 71 10.55 -3.35 -6.07
C ASN A 71 11.45 -4.59 -6.03
N ARG A 72 11.06 -5.65 -5.33
CA ARG A 72 11.85 -6.89 -5.15
C ARG A 72 13.29 -6.60 -4.71
N LEU A 73 13.46 -5.68 -3.73
CA LEU A 73 14.78 -5.38 -3.17
C LEU A 73 15.36 -6.56 -2.37
N VAL A 74 14.49 -7.50 -1.98
CA VAL A 74 14.86 -8.84 -1.53
C VAL A 74 14.26 -9.81 -2.55
N SER A 75 15.05 -10.77 -3.04
CA SER A 75 14.59 -11.72 -4.05
C SER A 75 13.45 -12.59 -3.53
N ASP A 76 12.58 -13.05 -4.42
CA ASP A 76 11.43 -13.88 -4.05
C ASP A 76 11.89 -15.18 -3.36
N ASP A 77 12.98 -15.79 -3.83
CA ASP A 77 13.59 -16.98 -3.19
C ASP A 77 14.06 -16.69 -1.76
N ARG A 78 14.66 -15.51 -1.53
CA ARG A 78 15.12 -15.09 -0.22
C ARG A 78 13.94 -14.75 0.70
N LEU A 79 12.87 -14.15 0.18
CA LEU A 79 11.63 -13.93 0.93
C LEU A 79 11.02 -15.24 1.41
N GLU A 80 10.93 -16.25 0.53
CA GLU A 80 10.42 -17.58 0.92
C GLU A 80 11.33 -18.27 1.92
N GLN A 81 12.65 -18.12 1.81
CA GLN A 81 13.57 -18.61 2.83
C GLN A 81 13.33 -17.92 4.18
N ILE A 82 13.20 -16.59 4.21
CA ILE A 82 12.91 -15.84 5.43
C ILE A 82 11.56 -16.28 6.03
N LYS A 83 10.53 -16.51 5.21
CA LYS A 83 9.24 -17.04 5.70
C LYS A 83 9.38 -18.41 6.35
N ARG A 84 10.17 -19.32 5.75
CA ARG A 84 10.47 -20.64 6.35
C ARG A 84 11.18 -20.48 7.69
N GLU A 85 12.26 -19.70 7.74
CA GLU A 85 13.01 -19.43 8.98
C GLU A 85 12.12 -18.84 10.09
N VAL A 86 11.21 -17.93 9.75
CA VAL A 86 10.27 -17.34 10.71
C VAL A 86 9.22 -18.35 11.16
N ARG A 87 8.71 -19.19 10.26
CA ARG A 87 7.76 -20.26 10.62
C ARG A 87 8.39 -21.26 11.60
N ASP A 88 9.64 -21.64 11.36
CA ASP A 88 10.39 -22.55 12.23
C ASP A 88 10.66 -21.91 13.60
N TYR A 89 11.00 -20.61 13.63
CA TYR A 89 11.16 -19.84 14.87
C TYR A 89 9.87 -19.80 15.68
N LEU A 90 8.73 -19.48 15.06
CA LEU A 90 7.42 -19.42 15.72
C LEU A 90 6.98 -20.80 16.24
N SER A 91 7.23 -21.87 15.48
CA SER A 91 6.96 -23.24 15.92
C SER A 91 7.78 -23.63 17.15
N THR A 92 9.08 -23.30 17.16
CA THR A 92 9.97 -23.56 18.29
C THR A 92 9.55 -22.80 19.54
N GLN A 93 9.14 -21.53 19.42
CA GLN A 93 8.64 -20.73 20.54
C GLN A 93 7.34 -21.28 21.12
N SER A 94 6.42 -21.78 20.28
CA SER A 94 5.19 -22.42 20.74
C SER A 94 5.46 -23.65 21.60
N ILE A 95 6.42 -24.49 21.21
CA ILE A 95 6.77 -25.73 21.93
C ILE A 95 7.40 -25.41 23.29
N GLN A 96 8.23 -24.36 23.38
CA GLN A 96 8.86 -23.94 24.64
C GLN A 96 7.87 -23.33 25.64
N ASN A 97 6.84 -22.62 25.18
CA ASN A 97 5.82 -22.06 26.08
C ASN A 97 4.89 -23.14 26.67
N THR A 98 4.61 -24.23 25.94
CA THR A 98 3.78 -25.33 26.47
C THR A 98 4.48 -26.15 27.57
N GLN A 99 5.81 -26.10 27.68
CA GLN A 99 6.55 -26.83 28.72
C GLN A 99 6.69 -26.06 30.05
N ARG A 100 6.20 -24.82 30.15
CA ARG A 100 6.30 -24.01 31.38
C ARG A 100 5.06 -24.05 32.28
N ASP A 101 3.95 -24.65 31.84
CA ASP A 101 2.67 -24.62 32.58
C ASP A 101 2.33 -25.89 33.39
N THR A 102 3.29 -26.79 33.61
CA THR A 102 3.09 -27.96 34.49
C THR A 102 4.01 -27.96 35.70
N THR A 103 3.81 -27.03 36.64
CA THR A 103 4.20 -27.22 38.06
C THR A 103 3.39 -26.32 39.03
N ILE A 104 2.25 -26.86 39.48
CA ILE A 104 1.60 -26.81 40.82
C ILE A 104 2.11 -25.77 41.86
N LEU A 105 1.22 -24.90 42.41
CA LEU A 105 0.69 -25.03 43.79
C LEU A 105 -0.39 -23.99 44.20
N ASN A 106 -1.42 -24.53 44.87
CA ASN A 106 -2.45 -23.87 45.67
C ASN A 106 -1.93 -22.78 46.63
N THR A 107 -2.71 -21.70 46.83
CA THR A 107 -3.12 -21.19 48.16
C THR A 107 -4.28 -20.18 48.04
N SER A 108 -5.16 -20.28 49.02
CA SER A 108 -6.47 -19.67 49.29
C SER A 108 -6.60 -18.12 49.33
N ASN A 109 -7.77 -17.66 48.86
CA ASN A 109 -8.58 -16.45 49.14
C ASN A 109 -8.49 -15.82 50.57
N PRO A 110 -9.16 -14.67 50.88
CA PRO A 110 -9.69 -13.56 50.05
C PRO A 110 -9.48 -12.14 50.68
N GLY A 111 -9.81 -11.06 49.95
CA GLY A 111 -10.29 -9.82 50.58
C GLY A 111 -9.93 -8.51 49.85
N GLY A 112 -10.93 -7.63 49.68
CA GLY A 112 -10.70 -6.19 49.49
C GLY A 112 -11.52 -5.54 48.37
N ASN A 113 -12.66 -4.96 48.74
CA ASN A 113 -13.52 -4.09 47.94
C ASN A 113 -12.80 -2.86 47.39
N ALA A 114 -13.19 -2.38 46.20
CA ALA A 114 -13.69 -1.00 45.99
C ALA A 114 -14.02 -0.74 44.50
N SER A 115 -15.14 -0.04 44.31
CA SER A 115 -15.70 0.61 43.12
C SER A 115 -14.66 1.38 42.27
N MET A 116 -14.88 1.79 41.01
CA MET A 116 -16.02 2.52 40.44
C MET A 116 -15.66 2.88 38.98
N ASP A 117 -16.68 3.16 38.15
CA ASP A 117 -16.61 3.96 36.90
C ASP A 117 -16.01 3.26 35.66
N THR A 118 -16.47 3.38 34.41
CA THR A 118 -17.19 4.46 33.72
C THR A 118 -17.89 3.90 32.45
N GLY A 119 -19.03 4.51 32.09
CA GLY A 119 -19.69 4.59 30.76
C GLY A 119 -19.40 3.55 29.66
N THR A 120 -20.41 2.70 29.38
CA THR A 120 -20.51 1.96 28.11
C THR A 120 -21.24 2.83 27.08
N THR A 121 -20.49 3.42 26.14
CA THR A 121 -21.04 3.95 24.89
C THR A 121 -21.00 2.86 23.83
N SER A 122 -22.19 2.47 23.39
CA SER A 122 -22.41 1.48 22.34
C SER A 122 -21.97 2.00 20.98
N GLN A 123 -21.18 1.15 20.31
CA GLN A 123 -21.25 0.76 18.90
C GLN A 123 -21.24 1.88 17.86
N ASP A 124 -20.05 2.12 17.30
CA ASP A 124 -19.90 2.62 15.94
C ASP A 124 -19.32 1.48 15.08
N GLU A 125 -20.17 0.91 14.23
CA GLU A 125 -19.81 -0.14 13.27
C GLU A 125 -18.95 0.46 12.15
N THR A 126 -17.63 0.40 12.29
CA THR A 126 -16.74 0.65 11.16
C THR A 126 -16.42 -0.67 10.46
N ILE A 127 -17.05 -0.86 9.30
CA ILE A 127 -16.84 -1.93 8.33
C ILE A 127 -15.33 -2.14 8.10
N ASN A 128 -14.79 -3.23 8.65
CA ASN A 128 -13.44 -3.71 8.38
C ASN A 128 -13.34 -4.18 6.91
N THR A 129 -12.98 -3.25 6.03
CA THR A 129 -12.58 -3.62 4.67
C THR A 129 -11.22 -4.32 4.75
N ILE A 130 -11.24 -5.62 4.48
CA ILE A 130 -10.05 -6.48 4.37
C ILE A 130 -9.12 -5.90 3.31
N LEU A 131 -8.03 -5.25 3.74
CA LEU A 131 -6.98 -4.75 2.86
C LEU A 131 -6.12 -5.93 2.39
N VAL A 132 -6.57 -6.62 1.34
CA VAL A 132 -5.67 -7.40 0.49
C VAL A 132 -4.68 -6.41 -0.12
N ASP A 133 -3.37 -6.61 0.12
CA ASP A 133 -2.30 -5.79 -0.48
C ASP A 133 -2.31 -6.07 -1.99
N GLU A 134 -3.08 -5.27 -2.73
CA GLU A 134 -3.34 -5.49 -4.15
C GLU A 134 -2.05 -5.26 -4.95
N THR A 135 -1.60 -6.30 -5.67
CA THR A 135 -0.45 -6.16 -6.56
C THR A 135 -0.74 -5.08 -7.62
N LEU A 136 0.31 -4.43 -8.15
CA LEU A 136 0.13 -3.42 -9.19
C LEU A 136 -0.66 -3.97 -10.40
N ASP A 137 -0.42 -5.22 -10.78
CA ASP A 137 -1.07 -5.86 -11.92
C ASP A 137 -2.56 -6.10 -11.65
N THR A 138 -2.91 -6.57 -10.45
CA THR A 138 -4.32 -6.70 -10.01
C THR A 138 -5.01 -5.35 -10.02
N LYS A 139 -4.34 -4.30 -9.51
CA LYS A 139 -4.86 -2.93 -9.51
C LYS A 139 -5.10 -2.43 -10.93
N ILE A 140 -4.16 -2.63 -11.86
CA ILE A 140 -4.32 -2.23 -13.26
C ILE A 140 -5.52 -2.93 -13.87
N GLN A 141 -5.67 -4.24 -13.65
CA GLN A 141 -6.79 -5.02 -14.17
C GLN A 141 -8.14 -4.51 -13.64
N LYS A 142 -8.29 -4.40 -12.31
CA LYS A 142 -9.52 -3.93 -11.69
C LYS A 142 -9.88 -2.52 -12.14
N THR A 143 -8.89 -1.62 -12.14
CA THR A 143 -9.09 -0.23 -12.62
C THR A 143 -9.49 -0.20 -14.09
N PHE A 144 -8.94 -1.08 -14.92
CA PHE A 144 -9.35 -1.16 -16.33
C PHE A 144 -10.79 -1.61 -16.49
N GLU A 145 -11.19 -2.69 -15.82
CA GLU A 145 -12.55 -3.22 -15.88
C GLU A 145 -13.57 -2.15 -15.45
N GLU A 146 -13.33 -1.46 -14.35
CA GLU A 146 -14.18 -0.36 -13.86
C GLU A 146 -14.32 0.78 -14.91
N ILE A 147 -13.20 1.24 -15.47
CA ILE A 147 -13.17 2.31 -16.47
C ILE A 147 -13.81 1.87 -17.79
N TYR A 148 -13.57 0.63 -18.20
CA TYR A 148 -14.13 0.04 -19.41
C TYR A 148 -15.66 0.01 -19.33
N TYR A 149 -16.23 -0.54 -18.27
CA TYR A 149 -17.69 -0.53 -18.08
C TYR A 149 -18.27 0.88 -17.93
N LYS A 150 -17.52 1.82 -17.33
CA LYS A 150 -17.95 3.21 -17.18
C LYS A 150 -18.05 3.95 -18.52
N TYR A 151 -17.11 3.73 -19.45
CA TYR A 151 -16.96 4.57 -20.64
C TYR A 151 -17.16 3.86 -22.00
N LEU A 152 -17.38 2.54 -22.04
CA LEU A 152 -17.59 1.82 -23.29
C LEU A 152 -18.73 2.40 -24.12
N SER A 153 -19.86 2.71 -23.48
CA SER A 153 -21.08 3.19 -24.13
C SER A 153 -21.32 4.69 -23.95
N THR A 154 -20.33 5.46 -23.47
CA THR A 154 -20.46 6.90 -23.32
C THR A 154 -20.01 7.64 -24.57
N ASP A 155 -20.68 8.76 -24.87
CA ASP A 155 -20.23 9.70 -25.90
C ASP A 155 -18.80 10.18 -25.59
N PRO A 156 -17.84 9.99 -26.52
CA PRO A 156 -16.47 10.49 -26.40
C PRO A 156 -16.33 11.95 -25.94
N SER A 157 -17.26 12.82 -26.34
CA SER A 157 -17.22 14.25 -26.04
C SER A 157 -17.44 14.57 -24.56
N ASN A 158 -18.08 13.65 -23.83
CA ASN A 158 -18.40 13.82 -22.41
C ASN A 158 -17.36 13.18 -21.49
N ARG A 159 -16.33 12.53 -22.04
CA ARG A 159 -15.32 11.81 -21.26
C ARG A 159 -14.30 12.79 -20.68
N PRO A 160 -13.86 12.60 -19.44
CA PRO A 160 -12.91 13.51 -18.81
C PRO A 160 -11.56 13.55 -19.52
N PHE A 161 -10.91 14.71 -19.44
CA PHE A 161 -9.57 14.88 -20.00
C PHE A 161 -8.52 14.08 -19.23
N ILE A 162 -7.70 13.32 -19.96
CA ILE A 162 -6.58 12.57 -19.39
C ILE A 162 -5.33 13.49 -19.36
N PRO A 163 -4.79 13.82 -18.17
CA PRO A 163 -3.63 14.70 -18.06
C PRO A 163 -2.35 14.04 -18.62
N LYS A 164 -1.38 14.87 -19.00
CA LYS A 164 -0.07 14.41 -19.48
C LYS A 164 0.66 13.61 -18.40
N GLN A 165 1.22 12.46 -18.78
CA GLN A 165 1.93 11.56 -17.88
C GLN A 165 3.44 11.79 -17.89
N LYS A 166 4.08 11.69 -16.72
CA LYS A 166 5.54 11.61 -16.63
C LYS A 166 5.99 10.17 -16.89
N THR A 167 7.00 10.01 -17.74
CA THR A 167 7.62 8.72 -18.00
C THR A 167 8.37 8.22 -16.77
N SER A 168 8.16 6.95 -16.42
CA SER A 168 8.86 6.28 -15.32
C SER A 168 8.90 4.77 -15.60
N LYS A 169 9.76 4.02 -14.89
CA LYS A 169 9.78 2.55 -14.98
C LYS A 169 8.42 1.95 -14.62
N ARG A 170 7.77 2.52 -13.59
CA ARG A 170 6.41 2.15 -13.19
C ARG A 170 5.41 2.39 -14.33
N PHE A 171 5.46 3.56 -14.97
CA PHE A 171 4.56 3.88 -16.08
C PHE A 171 4.79 2.95 -17.28
N ALA A 172 6.05 2.66 -17.60
CA ALA A 172 6.40 1.70 -18.66
C ALA A 172 5.85 0.29 -18.35
N HIS A 173 5.92 -0.16 -17.10
CA HIS A 173 5.32 -1.42 -16.66
C HIS A 173 3.80 -1.42 -16.85
N ILE A 174 3.11 -0.34 -16.41
CA ILE A 174 1.65 -0.20 -16.57
C ILE A 174 1.24 -0.30 -18.05
N ILE A 175 1.93 0.43 -18.93
CA ILE A 175 1.67 0.41 -20.38
C ILE A 175 1.95 -0.99 -20.97
N SER A 176 3.06 -1.62 -20.60
CA SER A 176 3.39 -2.98 -21.04
C SER A 176 2.32 -3.98 -20.63
N TYR A 177 1.84 -3.91 -19.38
CA TYR A 177 0.79 -4.79 -18.88
C TYR A 177 -0.53 -4.57 -19.64
N LEU A 178 -0.94 -3.32 -19.86
CA LEU A 178 -2.13 -2.99 -20.63
C LEU A 178 -2.06 -3.55 -22.05
N ASN A 179 -0.96 -3.31 -22.77
CA ASN A 179 -0.80 -3.72 -24.15
C ASN A 179 -0.72 -5.24 -24.33
N ASN A 180 -0.04 -5.94 -23.41
CA ASN A 180 0.26 -7.36 -23.59
C ASN A 180 -0.73 -8.29 -22.89
N LYS A 181 -1.45 -7.82 -21.86
CA LYS A 181 -2.31 -8.67 -21.02
C LYS A 181 -3.78 -8.26 -21.01
N ILE A 182 -4.08 -6.97 -21.17
CA ILE A 182 -5.45 -6.47 -21.08
C ILE A 182 -6.04 -6.27 -22.47
N LEU A 183 -5.51 -5.35 -23.26
CA LEU A 183 -6.06 -4.97 -24.57
C LEU A 183 -6.37 -6.17 -25.50
N PRO A 184 -5.53 -7.21 -25.60
CA PRO A 184 -5.81 -8.38 -26.44
C PRO A 184 -7.06 -9.18 -26.03
N LYS A 185 -7.55 -9.03 -24.79
CA LYS A 185 -8.76 -9.72 -24.30
C LYS A 185 -10.06 -9.01 -24.68
N TYR A 186 -9.99 -7.71 -24.98
CA TYR A 186 -11.16 -6.87 -25.21
C TYR A 186 -11.28 -6.40 -26.66
N GLY A 187 -10.15 -6.35 -27.38
CA GLY A 187 -10.12 -6.00 -28.80
C GLY A 187 -10.34 -7.22 -29.71
N THR A 188 -11.11 -7.03 -30.77
CA THR A 188 -11.25 -7.98 -31.87
C THR A 188 -10.91 -7.33 -33.21
N LYS A 189 -10.60 -8.12 -34.25
CA LYS A 189 -10.23 -7.58 -35.57
C LYS A 189 -11.39 -6.88 -36.29
N ASP A 190 -12.62 -7.14 -35.86
CA ASP A 190 -13.85 -6.64 -36.47
C ASP A 190 -14.50 -5.53 -35.61
N ASP A 191 -13.76 -4.99 -34.65
CA ASP A 191 -14.26 -3.89 -33.82
C ASP A 191 -14.44 -2.61 -34.65
N ASP A 192 -15.57 -1.93 -34.43
CA ASP A 192 -15.79 -0.63 -35.05
C ASP A 192 -14.83 0.43 -34.47
N PHE A 193 -14.76 1.57 -35.16
CA PHE A 193 -13.92 2.68 -34.75
C PHE A 193 -14.26 3.21 -33.35
N LEU A 194 -15.55 3.27 -33.00
CA LEU A 194 -16.01 3.81 -31.72
C LEU A 194 -15.57 2.93 -30.55
N LYS A 195 -15.70 1.61 -30.70
CA LYS A 195 -15.26 0.60 -29.75
C LYS A 195 -13.75 0.59 -29.62
N THR A 196 -13.02 0.66 -30.74
CA THR A 196 -11.55 0.78 -30.71
C THR A 196 -11.11 2.05 -29.98
N HIS A 197 -11.74 3.19 -30.29
CA HIS A 197 -11.48 4.47 -29.63
C HIS A 197 -11.81 4.41 -28.13
N ALA A 198 -12.94 3.81 -27.74
CA ALA A 198 -13.31 3.60 -26.36
C ALA A 198 -12.29 2.73 -25.62
N LEU A 199 -11.83 1.65 -26.24
CA LEU A 199 -10.84 0.74 -25.66
C LEU A 199 -9.51 1.45 -25.40
N VAL A 200 -9.00 2.20 -26.38
CA VAL A 200 -7.76 2.99 -26.24
C VAL A 200 -7.91 4.07 -25.17
N TYR A 201 -9.04 4.77 -25.13
CA TYR A 201 -9.34 5.77 -24.11
C TYR A 201 -9.32 5.14 -22.71
N CYS A 202 -10.00 4.01 -22.53
CA CYS A 202 -10.05 3.32 -21.24
C CYS A 202 -8.65 2.89 -20.78
N ALA A 203 -7.83 2.34 -21.68
CA ALA A 203 -6.45 1.98 -21.36
C ALA A 203 -5.61 3.20 -20.95
N ALA A 204 -5.71 4.31 -21.68
CA ALA A 204 -5.00 5.54 -21.35
C ALA A 204 -5.45 6.12 -20.00
N HIS A 205 -6.75 6.10 -19.73
CA HIS A 205 -7.33 6.58 -18.47
C HIS A 205 -6.87 5.73 -17.29
N THR A 206 -6.92 4.40 -17.43
CA THR A 206 -6.37 3.46 -16.44
C THR A 206 -4.89 3.69 -16.22
N ALA A 207 -4.10 3.84 -17.29
CA ALA A 207 -2.67 4.09 -17.18
C ALA A 207 -2.37 5.36 -16.35
N ALA A 208 -3.12 6.44 -16.59
CA ALA A 208 -2.99 7.68 -15.85
C ALA A 208 -3.34 7.52 -14.36
N LEU A 209 -4.46 6.85 -14.04
CA LEU A 209 -4.87 6.59 -12.64
C LEU A 209 -3.86 5.71 -11.90
N CYS A 210 -3.42 4.62 -12.51
CA CYS A 210 -2.44 3.71 -11.91
C CYS A 210 -1.05 4.38 -11.75
N ASN A 211 -0.73 5.38 -12.56
CA ASN A 211 0.45 6.23 -12.42
C ASN A 211 0.29 7.35 -11.38
N GLY A 212 -0.89 7.46 -10.74
CA GLY A 212 -1.17 8.40 -9.65
C GLY A 212 -1.75 9.73 -10.10
N SER A 213 -2.18 9.86 -11.36
CA SER A 213 -2.84 11.07 -11.83
C SER A 213 -4.25 11.21 -11.27
N LYS A 214 -4.65 12.45 -10.98
CA LYS A 214 -6.02 12.80 -10.61
C LYS A 214 -6.75 13.28 -11.85
N ILE A 215 -7.80 12.56 -12.25
CA ILE A 215 -8.66 12.93 -13.36
C ILE A 215 -9.94 13.52 -12.77
N LYS A 216 -10.27 14.75 -13.18
CA LYS A 216 -11.49 15.43 -12.73
C LYS A 216 -12.60 15.11 -13.72
N ASP A 217 -13.72 14.61 -13.21
CA ASP A 217 -14.94 14.52 -14.02
C ASP A 217 -15.43 15.96 -14.33
N HIS A 218 -16.00 16.16 -15.52
CA HIS A 218 -16.50 17.46 -15.98
C HIS A 218 -17.68 18.01 -15.14
N SER A 219 -18.12 17.29 -14.10
CA SER A 219 -19.24 17.67 -13.23
C SER A 219 -18.89 18.63 -12.10
N GLN A 220 -17.65 19.10 -11.96
CA GLN A 220 -17.28 20.12 -10.96
C GLN A 220 -16.34 21.20 -11.51
N THR A 221 -16.91 22.12 -12.28
CA THR A 221 -16.42 23.50 -12.35
C THR A 221 -17.45 24.40 -11.66
N PRO A 222 -17.14 25.05 -10.52
CA PRO A 222 -17.91 26.22 -10.13
C PRO A 222 -17.71 27.26 -11.24
N SER A 223 -18.83 27.76 -11.74
CA SER A 223 -18.93 28.84 -12.71
C SER A 223 -17.89 29.93 -12.44
N SER A 224 -16.87 30.01 -13.28
CA SER A 224 -15.95 31.13 -13.29
C SER A 224 -16.70 32.29 -13.95
N THR A 225 -17.06 33.31 -13.17
CA THR A 225 -17.68 34.54 -13.63
C THR A 225 -16.86 35.13 -14.78
N GLN A 226 -17.44 35.07 -15.97
CA GLN A 226 -16.92 35.64 -17.20
C GLN A 226 -16.96 37.17 -17.07
N THR A 227 -15.82 37.77 -16.71
CA THR A 227 -15.69 39.24 -16.67
C THR A 227 -15.61 39.74 -18.11
N TYR A 228 -16.73 40.23 -18.64
CA TYR A 228 -16.74 41.00 -19.87
C TYR A 228 -15.89 42.26 -19.68
N ARG A 229 -14.71 42.30 -20.32
CA ARG A 229 -14.00 43.57 -20.54
C ARG A 229 -14.74 44.33 -21.62
N ARG A 230 -15.49 45.35 -21.18
CA ARG A 230 -16.11 46.37 -22.00
C ARG A 230 -15.00 47.16 -22.70
N TYR A 231 -15.02 47.20 -24.03
CA TYR A 231 -14.30 48.20 -24.79
C TYR A 231 -15.02 49.54 -24.57
N GLU A 232 -14.36 50.51 -23.96
CA GLU A 232 -14.75 51.92 -24.05
C GLU A 232 -13.97 52.57 -25.20
N ARG A 233 -14.70 53.42 -25.94
CA ARG A 233 -14.25 54.15 -27.13
C ARG A 233 -13.30 55.28 -26.78
#